data_AF-A0A8S9GJ21-F1
#
_entry.id   AF-A0A8S9GJ21-F1
#
_cell.length_a   1.000
_cell.length_b   1.000
_cell.length_c   1.000
_cell.angle_alpha   90.00
_cell.angle_beta   90.00
_cell.angle_gamma   90.00
#
_symmetry.space_group_name_H-M   'P 1'
#
loop_
_entity.id
_entity.type
_entity.pdbx_description
1 polymer ?
#
loop_
_entity_poly.entity_id
_entity_poly.type
_entity_poly.pdbx_seq_one_letter_code
_entity_poly.pdbx_strand_id
1 'polypeptide(L)'
;MFNPRRLTQKFNTLTALSSTVESEWLWRRQDPRYVSDLEISWDDVIKTIESVQEGLTIGVLNFGRKEIRQWREVAKTKDNEDDENVVELDLEHADKNVTWDALYPEWIDEEQEKYVHDCPNLPKIKVPTRRLDLVVVKLPCLKEGNWSRDVARLHLQMAAATVAASAKGQRSRDVCLEMFPDAESILV
;
A
#
# COMPACT_ATOMS: atom_id res chain seq x y z
N MET A 1 -13.25 -21.93 -67.48
CA MET A 1 -12.10 -21.23 -68.05
C MET A 1 -11.17 -20.86 -66.90
N PHE A 2 -10.03 -21.53 -66.77
CA PHE A 2 -9.06 -21.39 -65.68
C PHE A 2 -7.67 -21.24 -66.31
N ASN A 3 -6.95 -20.14 -66.05
CA ASN A 3 -5.49 -20.06 -65.89
C ASN A 3 -5.05 -18.62 -65.50
N PRO A 4 -3.84 -18.41 -64.94
CA PRO A 4 -3.68 -17.67 -63.69
C PRO A 4 -2.63 -16.55 -63.82
N ARG A 5 -2.61 -15.57 -62.92
CA ARG A 5 -1.37 -14.85 -62.59
C ARG A 5 -1.26 -14.63 -61.10
N ARG A 6 -0.38 -15.46 -60.55
CA ARG A 6 0.31 -15.47 -59.27
C ARG A 6 1.06 -14.16 -59.05
N LEU A 7 0.82 -13.44 -57.94
CA LEU A 7 1.84 -12.60 -57.29
C LEU A 7 1.64 -12.57 -55.75
N THR A 8 2.52 -13.33 -55.09
CA THR A 8 3.18 -13.08 -53.80
C THR A 8 2.35 -12.88 -52.52
N GLN A 9 2.51 -13.86 -51.63
CA GLN A 9 2.38 -13.76 -50.18
C GLN A 9 3.05 -12.49 -49.64
N LYS A 10 2.36 -11.79 -48.74
CA LYS A 10 3.00 -11.05 -47.66
C LYS A 10 2.36 -11.47 -46.34
N PHE A 11 3.06 -12.36 -45.65
CA PHE A 11 2.95 -12.53 -44.21
C PHE A 11 3.29 -11.19 -43.56
N ASN A 12 2.34 -10.59 -42.86
CA ASN A 12 2.65 -9.61 -41.82
C ASN A 12 2.12 -10.15 -40.50
N THR A 13 2.96 -10.98 -39.89
CA THR A 13 3.07 -11.09 -38.43
C THR A 13 3.41 -9.70 -37.90
N LEU A 14 2.45 -9.04 -37.24
CA LEU A 14 2.76 -7.98 -36.28
C LEU A 14 2.57 -8.57 -34.90
N THR A 15 3.66 -9.21 -34.48
CA THR A 15 4.22 -9.23 -33.14
C THR A 15 3.42 -8.51 -32.07
N ALA A 16 3.05 -9.30 -31.07
CA ALA A 16 2.77 -8.88 -29.71
C ALA A 16 3.77 -7.80 -29.26
N LEU A 17 3.30 -6.56 -29.24
CA LEU A 17 3.98 -5.47 -28.59
C LEU A 17 3.07 -4.98 -27.47
N SER A 18 3.52 -5.29 -26.26
CA SER A 18 3.56 -4.35 -25.16
C SER A 18 2.39 -4.34 -24.18
N SER A 19 2.25 -5.46 -23.47
CA SER A 19 1.77 -5.43 -22.07
C SER A 19 2.70 -4.62 -21.14
N THR A 20 3.92 -4.28 -21.61
CA THR A 20 4.90 -3.46 -20.88
C THR A 20 4.58 -1.97 -20.91
N VAL A 21 4.17 -1.41 -22.05
CA VAL A 21 3.78 0.01 -22.15
C VAL A 21 2.50 0.27 -21.38
N GLU A 22 1.58 -0.70 -21.33
CA GLU A 22 0.37 -0.57 -20.50
C GLU A 22 0.65 -0.54 -19.00
N SER A 23 1.67 -1.29 -18.57
CA SER A 23 2.10 -1.24 -17.17
C SER A 23 2.84 0.05 -16.81
N GLU A 24 3.55 0.68 -17.75
CA GLU A 24 4.32 1.91 -17.50
C GLU A 24 3.45 3.17 -17.33
N TRP A 25 2.30 3.29 -18.00
CA TRP A 25 1.44 4.49 -17.86
C TRP A 25 0.65 4.52 -16.55
N LEU A 26 0.49 3.38 -15.88
CA LEU A 26 -0.18 3.29 -14.58
C LEU A 26 0.73 3.68 -13.40
N TRP A 27 2.06 3.56 -13.53
CA TRP A 27 3.00 3.96 -12.47
C TRP A 27 3.44 5.43 -12.50
N ARG A 28 3.20 6.16 -13.61
CA ARG A 28 3.48 7.62 -13.70
C ARG A 28 2.65 8.50 -12.74
N ARG A 29 1.79 7.91 -11.92
CA ARG A 29 0.93 8.56 -10.91
C ARG A 29 1.36 8.37 -9.46
N GLN A 30 2.43 7.61 -9.18
CA GLN A 30 2.88 7.45 -7.80
C GLN A 30 3.69 8.67 -7.37
N ASP A 31 3.25 9.30 -6.27
CA ASP A 31 4.03 10.33 -5.62
C ASP A 31 5.28 9.65 -5.03
N PRO A 32 6.50 10.09 -5.40
CA PRO A 32 7.73 9.43 -4.97
C PRO A 32 7.87 9.37 -3.44
N ARG A 33 7.18 10.25 -2.70
CA ARG A 33 7.17 10.22 -1.23
C ARG A 33 6.59 8.91 -0.66
N TYR A 34 5.73 8.22 -1.40
CA TYR A 34 5.07 6.98 -0.96
C TYR A 34 5.80 5.71 -1.43
N VAL A 35 6.82 5.84 -2.27
CA VAL A 35 7.55 4.69 -2.81
C VAL A 35 8.46 4.10 -1.75
N SER A 36 8.45 2.77 -1.64
CA SER A 36 9.29 2.02 -0.71
C SER A 36 10.22 1.06 -1.45
N ASP A 37 11.53 1.27 -1.26
CA ASP A 37 12.58 0.39 -1.78
C ASP A 37 12.85 -0.82 -0.88
N LEU A 38 12.01 -1.06 0.13
CA LEU A 38 12.12 -2.21 1.02
C LEU A 38 11.83 -3.50 0.23
N GLU A 39 12.78 -4.43 0.27
CA GLU A 39 12.60 -5.80 -0.23
C GLU A 39 12.01 -6.68 0.89
N ILE A 40 10.95 -7.40 0.58
CA ILE A 40 10.21 -8.20 1.55
C ILE A 40 10.81 -9.62 1.60
N SER A 41 11.23 -10.04 2.79
CA SER A 41 11.58 -11.44 3.05
C SER A 41 10.31 -12.28 3.18
N TRP A 42 9.87 -12.89 2.08
CA TRP A 42 8.64 -13.67 2.05
C TRP A 42 8.71 -14.94 2.91
N ASP A 43 9.90 -15.51 3.10
CA ASP A 43 10.10 -16.66 4.00
C ASP A 43 9.77 -16.29 5.45
N ASP A 44 10.19 -15.11 5.89
CA ASP A 44 9.89 -14.60 7.24
C ASP A 44 8.39 -14.27 7.38
N VAL A 45 7.79 -13.69 6.35
CA VAL A 45 6.35 -13.40 6.31
C VAL A 45 5.53 -14.68 6.44
N ILE A 46 5.83 -15.72 5.66
CA ILE A 46 5.14 -17.01 5.70
C ILE A 46 5.24 -17.62 7.10
N LYS A 47 6.47 -17.70 7.64
CA LYS A 47 6.72 -18.23 8.98
C LYS A 47 5.95 -17.47 10.07
N THR A 48 5.83 -16.16 9.94
CA THR A 48 5.11 -15.31 10.90
C THR A 48 3.60 -15.56 10.80
N ILE A 49 3.03 -15.60 9.60
CA ILE A 49 1.59 -15.81 9.38
C ILE A 49 1.16 -17.22 9.83
N GLU A 50 1.96 -18.24 9.52
CA GLU A 50 1.72 -19.62 10.00
C GLU A 50 1.69 -19.71 11.52
N SER A 51 2.45 -18.85 12.22
CA SER A 51 2.47 -18.82 13.70
C SER A 51 1.25 -18.15 14.34
N VAL A 52 0.51 -17.32 13.58
CA VAL A 52 -0.64 -16.56 14.09
C VAL A 52 -1.91 -17.39 14.01
N GLN A 53 -2.43 -17.66 12.80
CA GLN A 53 -3.66 -18.44 12.59
C GLN A 53 -3.90 -18.76 11.11
N GLU A 54 -4.56 -19.89 10.81
CA GLU A 54 -5.10 -20.15 9.49
C GLU A 54 -6.35 -19.29 9.20
N GLY A 55 -6.50 -18.80 7.96
CA GLY A 55 -7.73 -18.14 7.49
C GLY A 55 -7.84 -16.66 7.85
N LEU A 56 -6.72 -15.94 7.95
CA LEU A 56 -6.69 -14.50 8.23
C LEU A 56 -7.21 -13.69 7.04
N THR A 57 -8.04 -12.68 7.32
CA THR A 57 -8.33 -11.62 6.35
C THR A 57 -7.29 -10.50 6.51
N ILE A 58 -6.47 -10.31 5.48
CA ILE A 58 -5.33 -9.37 5.49
C ILE A 58 -5.68 -8.12 4.67
N GLY A 59 -5.60 -6.96 5.29
CA GLY A 59 -5.62 -5.67 4.60
C GLY A 59 -4.21 -5.26 4.19
N VAL A 60 -3.98 -5.01 2.91
CA VAL A 60 -2.67 -4.58 2.39
C VAL A 60 -2.74 -3.12 1.93
N LEU A 61 -1.84 -2.28 2.45
CA LEU A 61 -1.75 -0.85 2.12
C LEU A 61 -0.36 -0.50 1.56
N ASN A 62 -0.35 0.24 0.45
CA ASN A 62 0.86 0.74 -0.22
C ASN A 62 1.81 -0.33 -0.82
N PHE A 63 1.25 -1.44 -1.30
CA PHE A 63 2.03 -2.49 -1.98
C PHE A 63 1.92 -2.42 -3.50
N GLY A 64 2.98 -2.87 -4.18
CA GLY A 64 2.97 -3.05 -5.62
C GLY A 64 2.15 -4.26 -6.05
N ARG A 65 1.67 -4.27 -7.31
CA ARG A 65 0.85 -5.37 -7.87
C ARG A 65 1.47 -6.75 -7.73
N LYS A 66 2.81 -6.85 -7.84
CA LYS A 66 3.54 -8.11 -7.69
C LYS A 66 3.51 -8.61 -6.25
N GLU A 67 3.68 -7.71 -5.28
CA GLU A 67 3.66 -8.02 -3.85
C GLU A 67 2.26 -8.38 -3.39
N ILE A 68 1.23 -7.67 -3.87
CA ILE A 68 -0.17 -8.00 -3.60
C ILE A 68 -0.51 -9.41 -4.07
N ARG A 69 0.00 -9.83 -5.25
CA ARG A 69 -0.16 -11.21 -5.71
C ARG A 69 0.50 -12.22 -4.77
N GLN A 70 1.68 -11.91 -4.25
CA GLN A 70 2.36 -12.78 -3.28
C GLN A 70 1.58 -12.86 -1.96
N TRP A 71 1.05 -11.74 -1.46
CA TRP A 71 0.15 -11.73 -0.31
C TRP A 71 -1.07 -12.61 -0.51
N ARG A 72 -1.67 -12.61 -1.71
CA ARG A 72 -2.79 -13.51 -2.04
C ARG A 72 -2.39 -14.97 -1.97
N GLU A 73 -1.21 -15.34 -2.50
CA GLU A 73 -0.71 -16.72 -2.40
C GLU A 73 -0.46 -17.15 -0.94
N VAL A 74 0.10 -16.26 -0.11
CA VAL A 74 0.37 -16.55 1.31
C VAL A 74 -0.92 -16.66 2.14
N ALA A 75 -1.95 -15.90 1.79
CA ALA A 75 -3.24 -15.92 2.49
C ALA A 75 -4.19 -17.05 2.06
N LYS A 76 -3.83 -17.83 1.01
CA LYS A 76 -4.60 -19.01 0.61
C LYS A 76 -4.52 -20.07 1.70
N THR A 77 -5.66 -20.68 2.00
CA THR A 77 -5.74 -21.81 2.95
C THR A 77 -6.16 -23.06 2.19
N LYS A 78 -5.89 -24.25 2.76
CA LYS A 78 -6.28 -25.52 2.15
C LYS A 78 -7.79 -25.65 1.89
N ASP A 79 -8.60 -24.91 2.66
CA ASP A 79 -10.07 -24.95 2.60
C ASP A 79 -10.70 -23.75 1.85
N ASN A 80 -9.93 -22.68 1.57
CA ASN A 80 -10.41 -21.52 0.81
C ASN A 80 -9.43 -21.22 -0.32
N GLU A 81 -9.81 -21.67 -1.52
CA GLU A 81 -9.04 -21.50 -2.77
C GLU A 81 -9.24 -20.10 -3.39
N ASP A 82 -10.21 -19.34 -2.89
CA ASP A 82 -10.55 -18.02 -3.39
C ASP A 82 -9.65 -16.91 -2.81
N ASP A 83 -9.19 -16.00 -3.67
CA ASP A 83 -8.32 -14.85 -3.37
C ASP A 83 -8.96 -13.78 -2.45
N GLU A 84 -10.10 -14.08 -1.82
CA GLU A 84 -10.91 -13.11 -1.08
C GLU A 84 -10.34 -12.71 0.29
N ASN A 85 -9.32 -13.43 0.76
CA ASN A 85 -8.71 -13.16 2.07
C ASN A 85 -7.79 -11.94 2.06
N VAL A 86 -7.43 -11.40 0.90
CA VAL A 86 -6.62 -10.17 0.79
C VAL A 86 -7.45 -9.00 0.28
N VAL A 87 -7.55 -7.97 1.11
CA VAL A 87 -8.26 -6.72 0.83
C VAL A 87 -7.23 -5.64 0.51
N GLU A 88 -7.28 -5.11 -0.70
CA GLU A 88 -6.45 -3.97 -1.10
C GLU A 88 -7.04 -2.68 -0.51
N LEU A 89 -6.22 -1.99 0.28
CA LEU A 89 -6.58 -0.73 0.91
C LEU A 89 -6.06 0.43 0.05
N ASP A 90 -6.98 1.25 -0.45
CA ASP A 90 -6.66 2.39 -1.31
C ASP A 90 -6.60 3.69 -0.49
N LEU A 91 -5.49 4.43 -0.66
CA LEU A 91 -5.24 5.71 0.00
C LEU A 91 -4.78 6.71 -1.06
N GLU A 92 -5.55 7.78 -1.22
CA GLU A 92 -5.15 8.90 -2.06
C GLU A 92 -3.94 9.62 -1.45
N HIS A 93 -2.95 9.98 -2.26
CA HIS A 93 -1.76 10.67 -1.76
C HIS A 93 -2.08 12.09 -1.28
N ALA A 94 -1.37 12.51 -0.21
CA ALA A 94 -1.38 13.90 0.21
C ALA A 94 -0.95 14.83 -0.93
N ASP A 95 -1.49 16.06 -0.95
CA ASP A 95 -1.04 17.08 -1.88
C ASP A 95 0.49 17.31 -1.74
N LYS A 96 1.16 17.62 -2.85
CA LYS A 96 2.60 17.90 -2.88
C LYS A 96 2.97 19.15 -2.09
N ASN A 97 2.00 20.04 -1.89
CA ASN A 97 2.17 21.27 -1.12
C ASN A 97 2.06 21.05 0.39
N VAL A 98 1.63 19.86 0.85
CA VAL A 98 1.62 19.53 2.28
C VAL A 98 3.05 19.25 2.73
N THR A 99 3.57 20.12 3.59
CA THR A 99 4.89 20.00 4.22
C THR A 99 4.75 19.56 5.68
N TRP A 100 5.86 19.10 6.26
CA TRP A 100 5.89 18.78 7.68
C TRP A 100 5.58 19.99 8.56
N ASP A 101 6.15 21.16 8.25
CA ASP A 101 5.95 22.38 9.02
C ASP A 101 4.50 22.90 8.96
N ALA A 102 3.75 22.55 7.91
CA ALA A 102 2.31 22.83 7.83
C ALA A 102 1.48 21.90 8.72
N LEU A 103 1.95 20.67 8.99
CA LEU A 103 1.30 19.71 9.87
C LEU A 103 1.69 19.91 11.34
N TYR A 104 2.95 20.26 11.58
CA TYR A 104 3.56 20.46 12.90
C TYR A 104 4.41 21.73 12.90
N PRO A 105 3.80 22.92 12.98
CA PRO A 105 4.53 24.18 13.05
C PRO A 105 5.32 24.27 14.36
N GLU A 106 6.42 25.03 14.35
CA GLU A 106 7.29 25.18 15.54
C GLU A 106 6.64 25.98 16.69
N TRP A 107 5.45 26.56 16.47
CA TRP A 107 4.69 27.30 17.46
C TRP A 107 3.57 26.42 18.05
N ILE A 108 3.88 25.77 19.18
CA ILE A 108 2.87 25.38 20.19
C ILE A 108 3.19 26.19 21.46
N ASP A 109 3.43 27.51 21.32
CA ASP A 109 3.50 28.39 22.47
C ASP A 109 2.08 28.87 22.79
N GLU A 110 1.58 28.46 23.96
CA GLU A 110 0.23 28.72 24.45
C GLU A 110 -0.08 30.22 24.69
N GLU A 111 0.77 31.15 24.22
CA GLU A 111 0.71 32.59 24.45
C GLU A 111 0.79 33.46 23.18
N GLN A 112 0.34 32.99 22.00
CA GLN A 112 0.18 33.88 20.84
C GLN A 112 -1.25 34.03 20.34
N GLU A 113 -1.65 35.30 20.23
CA GLU A 113 -2.95 35.78 19.81
C GLU A 113 -3.26 35.41 18.35
N LYS A 114 -4.39 34.73 18.14
CA LYS A 114 -5.30 34.86 16.98
C LYS A 114 -4.84 34.47 15.56
N TYR A 115 -3.76 33.71 15.35
CA TYR A 115 -3.52 33.11 14.03
C TYR A 115 -4.07 31.67 13.97
N VAL A 116 -5.23 31.51 13.31
CA VAL A 116 -5.73 30.19 12.93
C VAL A 116 -5.01 29.78 11.66
N HIS A 117 -4.10 28.80 11.77
CA HIS A 117 -3.50 28.20 10.58
C HIS A 117 -4.54 27.36 9.84
N ASP A 118 -4.56 27.45 8.51
CA ASP A 118 -5.34 26.55 7.68
C ASP A 118 -4.84 25.11 7.88
N CYS A 119 -5.71 24.22 8.37
CA CYS A 119 -5.35 22.82 8.51
C CYS A 119 -5.19 22.20 7.11
N PRO A 120 -4.00 21.71 6.74
CA PRO A 120 -3.81 21.06 5.45
C PRO A 120 -4.67 19.80 5.38
N ASN A 121 -5.28 19.56 4.21
CA ASN A 121 -6.12 18.39 4.01
C ASN A 121 -5.24 17.16 3.74
N LEU A 122 -5.35 16.15 4.61
CA LEU A 122 -4.81 14.81 4.38
C LEU A 122 -5.96 13.86 3.99
N PRO A 123 -5.93 13.28 2.78
CA PRO A 123 -6.99 12.37 2.32
C PRO A 123 -7.22 11.21 3.29
N LYS A 124 -8.47 10.95 3.65
CA LYS A 124 -8.77 9.86 4.59
C LYS A 124 -8.92 8.53 3.84
N ILE A 125 -8.37 7.47 4.42
CA ILE A 125 -8.59 6.10 3.93
C ILE A 125 -10.06 5.70 4.08
N LYS A 126 -10.57 4.97 3.08
CA LYS A 126 -11.90 4.34 3.18
C LYS A 126 -11.76 3.03 3.94
N VAL A 127 -12.41 2.96 5.10
CA VAL A 127 -12.45 1.73 5.89
C VAL A 127 -13.30 0.68 5.17
N PRO A 128 -12.77 -0.54 4.92
CA PRO A 128 -13.55 -1.60 4.31
C PRO A 128 -14.69 -2.07 5.24
N THR A 129 -15.80 -2.49 4.65
CA THR A 129 -16.91 -3.08 5.42
C THR A 129 -16.57 -4.48 5.94
N ARG A 130 -15.68 -5.20 5.24
CA ARG A 130 -15.17 -6.50 5.66
C ARG A 130 -14.24 -6.33 6.86
N ARG A 131 -14.34 -7.24 7.83
CA ARG A 131 -13.44 -7.27 8.99
C ARG A 131 -12.06 -7.75 8.54
N LEU A 132 -11.03 -7.07 9.04
CA LEU A 132 -9.64 -7.43 8.84
C LEU A 132 -9.08 -7.97 10.15
N ASP A 133 -8.32 -9.06 10.06
CA ASP A 133 -7.60 -9.64 11.19
C ASP A 133 -6.17 -9.08 11.27
N LEU A 134 -5.57 -8.77 10.11
CA LEU A 134 -4.22 -8.22 10.00
C LEU A 134 -4.24 -7.02 9.03
N VAL A 135 -3.58 -5.93 9.40
CA VAL A 135 -3.34 -4.79 8.49
C VAL A 135 -1.84 -4.64 8.28
N VAL A 136 -1.39 -4.87 7.06
CA VAL A 136 0.02 -4.76 6.67
C VAL A 136 0.18 -3.51 5.83
N VAL A 137 1.19 -2.70 6.16
CA VAL A 137 1.46 -1.44 5.47
C VAL A 137 2.92 -1.38 5.06
N LYS A 138 3.17 -1.12 3.77
CA LYS A 138 4.53 -0.88 3.29
C LYS A 138 4.86 0.60 3.44
N LEU A 139 5.81 0.94 4.31
CA LEU A 139 6.23 2.32 4.49
C LEU A 139 7.39 2.69 3.55
N PRO A 140 7.46 3.96 3.09
CA PRO A 140 8.66 4.49 2.45
C PRO A 140 9.84 4.43 3.42
N CYS A 141 10.97 3.88 2.96
CA CYS A 141 12.21 3.78 3.73
C CYS A 141 13.24 4.74 3.15
N LEU A 142 13.44 5.88 3.80
CA LEU A 142 14.49 6.83 3.46
C LEU A 142 15.69 6.58 4.38
N LYS A 143 16.81 6.15 3.81
CA LYS A 143 18.06 5.92 4.55
C LYS A 143 18.83 7.23 4.83
N GLU A 144 18.41 8.34 4.25
CA GLU A 144 19.05 9.65 4.37
C GLU A 144 18.03 10.73 4.74
N GLY A 145 18.36 11.59 5.72
CA GLY A 145 17.55 12.75 6.13
C GLY A 145 16.71 12.60 7.41
N ASN A 146 15.81 13.57 7.65
CA ASN A 146 14.89 13.61 8.79
C ASN A 146 13.72 12.63 8.60
N TRP A 147 13.99 11.32 8.73
CA TRP A 147 12.99 10.25 8.60
C TRP A 147 11.77 10.40 9.53
N SER A 148 11.95 11.08 10.66
CA SER A 148 10.89 11.37 11.63
C SER A 148 9.92 12.45 11.18
N ARG A 149 10.30 13.25 10.16
CA ARG A 149 9.51 14.37 9.62
C ARG A 149 9.00 14.09 8.20
N ASP A 150 8.56 12.85 7.96
CA ASP A 150 8.07 12.41 6.66
C ASP A 150 6.53 12.37 6.58
N VAL A 151 5.96 13.16 5.67
CA VAL A 151 4.51 13.29 5.49
C VAL A 151 3.87 12.00 4.99
N ALA A 152 4.50 11.29 4.07
CA ALA A 152 3.92 10.08 3.48
C ALA A 152 3.91 8.92 4.49
N ARG A 153 4.99 8.78 5.26
CA ARG A 153 5.08 7.83 6.37
C ARG A 153 4.01 8.09 7.41
N LEU A 154 3.88 9.34 7.88
CA LEU A 154 2.83 9.73 8.82
C LEU A 154 1.44 9.42 8.26
N HIS A 155 1.21 9.76 6.99
CA HIS A 155 -0.08 9.57 6.35
C HIS A 155 -0.47 8.09 6.28
N LEU A 156 0.46 7.22 5.89
CA LEU A 156 0.28 5.77 5.86
C LEU A 156 0.03 5.19 7.26
N GLN A 157 0.77 5.65 8.27
CA GLN A 157 0.58 5.23 9.66
C GLN A 157 -0.80 5.63 10.19
N MET A 158 -1.24 6.87 9.94
CA MET A 158 -2.58 7.32 10.33
C MET A 158 -3.69 6.56 9.61
N ALA A 159 -3.49 6.24 8.33
CA ALA A 159 -4.43 5.42 7.57
C ALA A 159 -4.52 4.00 8.14
N ALA A 160 -3.38 3.37 8.45
CA ALA A 160 -3.31 2.06 9.10
C ALA A 160 -4.05 2.05 10.44
N ALA A 161 -3.75 3.05 11.29
CA ALA A 161 -4.38 3.21 12.59
C ALA A 161 -5.88 3.44 12.47
N THR A 162 -6.34 4.20 11.47
CA THR A 162 -7.77 4.42 11.21
C THR A 162 -8.49 3.11 10.85
N VAL A 163 -7.87 2.29 10.00
CA VAL A 163 -8.42 0.98 9.63
C VAL A 163 -8.42 0.03 10.83
N ALA A 164 -7.33 -0.04 11.59
CA ALA A 164 -7.23 -0.88 12.78
C ALA A 164 -8.25 -0.47 13.86
N ALA A 165 -8.37 0.83 14.16
CA ALA A 165 -9.31 1.36 15.15
C ALA A 165 -10.78 1.19 14.75
N SER A 166 -11.06 0.96 13.47
CA SER A 166 -12.43 0.72 12.99
C SER A 166 -12.98 -0.67 13.33
N ALA A 167 -12.13 -1.59 13.80
CA ALA A 167 -12.52 -2.92 14.23
C ALA A 167 -13.45 -2.85 15.47
N LYS A 168 -14.77 -2.92 15.25
CA LYS A 168 -15.77 -2.90 16.33
C LYS A 168 -15.74 -4.20 17.15
N GLY A 169 -15.73 -4.04 18.48
CA GLY A 169 -15.66 -5.12 19.47
C GLY A 169 -16.67 -6.27 19.29
N GLN A 170 -16.17 -7.50 19.39
CA GLN A 170 -16.64 -8.61 20.25
C GLN A 170 -15.98 -9.95 19.81
N ARG A 171 -14.65 -10.04 19.90
CA ARG A 171 -13.86 -11.26 20.16
C ARG A 171 -12.38 -10.82 20.20
N SER A 172 -11.62 -11.38 21.13
CA SER A 172 -10.18 -11.19 21.26
C SER A 172 -9.49 -11.72 20.00
N ARG A 173 -9.41 -10.90 18.97
CA ARG A 173 -8.48 -11.02 17.87
C ARG A 173 -7.80 -9.68 17.83
N ASP A 174 -6.63 -9.65 18.45
CA ASP A 174 -5.79 -8.47 18.49
C ASP A 174 -5.47 -8.13 17.03
N VAL A 175 -5.88 -6.94 16.58
CA VAL A 175 -5.46 -6.44 15.27
C VAL A 175 -4.00 -6.05 15.44
N CYS A 176 -3.10 -6.98 15.11
CA CYS A 176 -1.67 -6.70 15.13
C CYS A 176 -1.34 -5.76 13.98
N LEU A 177 -0.88 -4.55 14.30
CA LEU A 177 -0.21 -3.69 13.32
C LEU A 177 1.28 -4.09 13.32
N GLU A 178 1.66 -5.03 12.45
CA GLU A 178 3.09 -5.36 12.28
C GLU A 178 3.72 -4.43 11.25
N MET A 179 4.58 -3.55 11.75
CA MET A 179 5.43 -2.67 10.94
C MET A 179 6.86 -3.23 10.97
N PHE A 180 7.28 -3.84 9.86
CA PHE A 180 8.65 -4.41 9.72
C PHE A 180 9.69 -3.28 9.67
N PRO A 181 10.61 -3.17 10.65
CA PRO A 181 11.51 -2.03 10.78
C PRO A 181 12.98 -2.46 10.77
N ASP A 182 13.69 -2.22 9.68
CA ASP A 182 15.15 -2.05 9.82
C ASP A 182 15.41 -0.55 10.06
N ALA A 183 15.49 -0.24 11.35
CA ALA A 183 15.68 1.04 12.07
C ALA A 183 14.39 1.78 12.51
N GLU A 184 14.03 1.51 13.77
CA GLU A 184 13.37 2.39 14.75
C GLU A 184 11.91 2.80 14.50
N SER A 185 10.96 1.91 14.79
CA SER A 185 9.53 2.28 14.84
C SER A 185 8.80 1.62 16.00
N ILE A 186 7.98 2.45 16.67
CA ILE A 186 7.16 2.18 17.85
C ILE A 186 5.94 1.34 17.48
N LEU A 187 5.67 0.31 18.29
CA LEU A 187 4.42 -0.46 18.33
C LEU A 187 3.54 0.05 19.47
N VAL A 188 2.22 0.08 19.25
CA VAL A 188 1.21 -0.07 20.31
C VAL A 188 0.62 -1.45 20.16
#